data_AF-A0A060YSP2-F1
#
_entry.id   AF-A0A060YSP2-F1
#
_cell.length_a   1.000
_cell.length_b   1.000
_cell.length_c   1.000
_cell.angle_alpha   90.00
_cell.angle_beta   90.00
_cell.angle_gamma   90.00
#
_symmetry.space_group_name_H-M   'P 1'
#
loop_
_entity.id
_entity.type
_entity.pdbx_description
1 polymer ?
#
loop_
_entity_poly.entity_id
_entity_poly.type
_entity_poly.pdbx_seq_one_letter_code
_entity_poly.pdbx_strand_id
1 'polypeptide(L)'
;MELFEGADFADQCVEVCEDVPFLQGRGLTKNCINSLKVYGDGAWVLYEEPNFRGRMYIVERGDYSSHVEWQAQNPNIQSIRRVVNYF
;
A
#
# COMPACT_ATOMS: atom_id res chain seq x y z
N MET A 1 0.33 0.65 -8.77
CA MET A 1 0.08 -0.37 -7.71
C MET A 1 -1.40 -0.34 -7.43
N GLU A 2 -2.02 -1.48 -7.20
CA GLU A 2 -3.41 -1.54 -6.73
C GLU A 2 -3.44 -1.96 -5.26
N LEU A 3 -4.28 -1.30 -4.48
CA LEU A 3 -4.54 -1.60 -3.08
C LEU A 3 -5.97 -2.09 -2.94
N PHE A 4 -6.21 -3.07 -2.06
CA PHE A 4 -7.51 -3.68 -1.84
C PHE A 4 -7.88 -3.65 -0.36
N GLU A 5 -9.14 -3.34 -0.06
CA GLU A 5 -9.67 -3.39 1.31
C GLU A 5 -9.76 -4.83 1.84
N GLY A 6 -10.01 -5.80 0.96
CA GLY A 6 -10.11 -7.22 1.28
C GLY A 6 -8.78 -7.97 1.13
N ALA A 7 -8.69 -9.15 1.76
CA ALA A 7 -7.64 -10.12 1.44
C ALA A 7 -7.91 -10.75 0.05
N ASP A 8 -6.92 -11.44 -0.51
CA ASP A 8 -7.05 -12.15 -1.79
C ASP A 8 -7.58 -11.27 -2.95
N PHE A 9 -7.24 -9.97 -2.93
CA PHE A 9 -7.64 -8.97 -3.93
C PHE A 9 -9.15 -8.73 -4.02
N ALA A 10 -9.86 -8.93 -2.90
CA ALA A 10 -11.30 -8.73 -2.78
C ALA A 10 -11.69 -7.30 -2.38
N ASP A 11 -12.99 -7.04 -2.42
CA ASP A 11 -13.65 -5.78 -2.05
C ASP A 11 -13.19 -4.58 -2.91
N GLN A 12 -13.32 -3.38 -2.34
CA GLN A 12 -13.00 -2.15 -3.05
C GLN A 12 -11.49 -2.05 -3.28
N CYS A 13 -11.10 -1.60 -4.48
CA CYS A 13 -9.72 -1.34 -4.82
C CYS A 13 -9.48 0.11 -5.24
N VAL A 14 -8.22 0.54 -5.13
CA VAL A 14 -7.76 1.83 -5.66
C VAL A 14 -6.41 1.68 -6.33
N GLU A 15 -6.26 2.30 -7.49
CA GLU A 15 -5.00 2.40 -8.21
C GLU A 15 -4.18 3.60 -7.69
N VAL A 16 -2.90 3.36 -7.43
CA VAL A 16 -1.92 4.35 -6.99
C VAL A 16 -0.76 4.38 -7.97
N CYS A 17 -0.55 5.56 -8.57
CA CYS A 17 0.50 5.83 -9.56
C CYS A 17 1.47 6.95 -9.13
N GLU A 18 1.17 7.64 -8.04
CA GLU A 18 1.94 8.75 -7.48
C GLU A 18 1.99 8.65 -5.94
N ASP A 19 2.79 9.51 -5.32
CA ASP A 19 2.87 9.59 -3.86
C ASP A 19 1.54 10.04 -3.26
N VAL A 20 1.10 9.38 -2.18
CA VAL A 20 -0.17 9.64 -1.51
C VAL A 20 0.10 9.97 -0.04
N PRO A 21 0.07 11.24 0.38
CA PRO A 21 0.29 11.63 1.77
C PRO A 21 -0.89 11.27 2.69
N PHE A 22 -2.09 11.03 2.14
CA PHE A 22 -3.28 10.66 2.89
C PHE A 22 -4.23 9.79 2.06
N LEU A 23 -4.29 8.49 2.35
CA LEU A 23 -5.03 7.49 1.57
C LEU A 23 -6.54 7.63 1.65
N GLN A 24 -7.10 8.08 2.78
CA GLN A 24 -8.55 8.20 2.96
C GLN A 24 -9.20 9.14 1.92
N GLY A 25 -8.43 10.06 1.32
CA GLY A 25 -8.88 10.93 0.24
C GLY A 25 -8.99 10.24 -1.13
N ARG A 26 -8.64 8.96 -1.25
CA ARG A 26 -8.63 8.20 -2.52
C ARG A 26 -9.87 7.33 -2.76
N GLY A 27 -10.90 7.47 -1.91
CA GLY A 27 -12.19 6.78 -2.10
C GLY A 27 -12.32 5.44 -1.38
N LEU A 28 -11.31 5.03 -0.60
CA LEU A 28 -11.41 3.89 0.32
C LEU A 28 -12.30 4.26 1.51
N THR A 29 -13.11 3.31 1.97
CA THR A 29 -13.99 3.50 3.14
C THR A 29 -13.22 3.41 4.45
N LYS A 30 -12.07 2.70 4.44
CA LYS A 30 -11.21 2.48 5.61
C LYS A 30 -9.74 2.61 5.23
N ASN A 31 -8.89 2.84 6.22
CA ASN A 31 -7.42 2.77 6.08
C ASN A 31 -6.89 1.33 6.18
N CYS A 32 -7.75 0.32 5.96
CA CYS A 32 -7.40 -1.09 6.06
C CYS A 32 -7.06 -1.65 4.69
N ILE A 33 -5.77 -1.82 4.41
CA ILE A 33 -5.27 -2.46 3.20
C ILE A 33 -4.90 -3.90 3.54
N ASN A 34 -5.66 -4.86 3.00
CA ASN A 34 -5.45 -6.27 3.32
C ASN A 34 -4.75 -7.04 2.20
N SER A 35 -4.78 -6.56 0.96
CA SER A 35 -3.96 -7.10 -0.12
C SER A 35 -3.55 -6.01 -1.10
N LEU A 36 -2.50 -6.25 -1.90
CA LEU A 36 -2.01 -5.30 -2.89
C LEU A 36 -1.29 -6.00 -4.05
N LYS A 37 -1.26 -5.32 -5.20
CA LYS A 37 -0.52 -5.73 -6.39
C LYS A 37 0.43 -4.64 -6.84
N VAL A 38 1.71 -4.95 -6.87
CA VAL A 38 2.75 -4.03 -7.33
C VAL A 38 3.17 -4.41 -8.75
N TYR A 39 2.98 -3.46 -9.66
CA TYR A 39 3.29 -3.62 -11.08
C TYR A 39 4.58 -2.90 -11.46
N GLY A 40 5.21 -3.38 -12.54
CA GLY A 40 6.46 -2.83 -13.08
C GLY A 40 7.67 -3.10 -12.18
N ASP A 41 8.81 -2.48 -12.51
CA ASP A 41 10.09 -2.73 -11.83
C ASP A 41 10.41 -1.67 -10.75
N GLY A 42 9.38 -1.05 -10.17
CA GLY A 42 9.51 -0.11 -9.07
C GLY A 42 9.00 -0.70 -7.76
N ALA A 43 9.40 -0.11 -6.64
CA ALA A 43 8.84 -0.44 -5.34
C ALA A 43 8.24 0.79 -4.64
N TRP A 44 7.50 0.49 -3.58
CA TRP A 44 6.74 1.44 -2.80
C TRP A 44 7.06 1.27 -1.31
N VAL A 45 7.00 2.38 -0.58
CA VAL A 45 6.97 2.39 0.88
C VAL A 45 5.56 2.69 1.35
N LEU A 46 5.00 1.79 2.14
CA LEU A 46 3.72 1.93 2.82
C LEU A 46 3.97 2.42 4.25
N TYR A 47 3.11 3.30 4.75
CA TYR A 47 3.24 3.93 6.06
C TYR A 47 1.96 3.78 6.87
N GLU A 48 2.08 3.42 8.16
CA GLU A 48 0.92 3.31 9.06
C GLU A 48 0.27 4.68 9.39
N GLU A 49 0.99 5.79 9.22
CA GLU A 49 0.50 7.14 9.51
C GLU A 49 0.45 8.03 8.25
N PRO A 50 -0.37 9.10 8.25
CA PRO A 50 -0.36 10.10 7.18
C PRO A 50 1.00 10.81 7.05
N ASN A 51 1.22 11.42 5.89
CA ASN A 51 2.41 12.23 5.58
C ASN A 51 3.75 11.48 5.74
N PHE A 52 3.77 10.20 5.38
CA PHE A 52 4.96 9.34 5.34
C PHE A 52 5.62 9.14 6.71
N ARG A 53 4.81 8.86 7.73
CA ARG A 53 5.23 8.72 9.13
C ARG A 53 4.89 7.33 9.69
N GLY A 54 5.35 7.09 10.91
CA GLY A 54 5.12 5.83 11.60
C GLY A 54 5.95 4.69 11.02
N ARG A 55 5.45 3.46 11.23
CA ARG A 55 6.11 2.25 10.74
C ARG A 55 6.03 2.16 9.22
N MET A 56 7.09 1.63 8.62
CA MET A 56 7.30 1.56 7.19
C MET A 56 7.39 0.12 6.69
N TYR A 57 6.84 -0.14 5.52
CA TYR A 57 6.91 -1.42 4.83
C TYR A 57 7.31 -1.20 3.37
N ILE A 58 8.26 -1.99 2.87
CA ILE A 58 8.67 -1.93 1.46
C ILE A 58 8.00 -3.07 0.71
N VAL A 59 7.35 -2.75 -0.41
CA VAL A 59 6.75 -3.73 -1.33
C VAL A 59 7.29 -3.53 -2.73
N GLU A 60 7.84 -4.60 -3.27
CA GLU A 60 8.39 -4.68 -4.63
C GLU A 60 7.37 -5.35 -5.56
N ARG A 61 7.73 -5.52 -6.83
CA ARG A 61 6.90 -6.19 -7.82
C ARG A 61 6.39 -7.54 -7.30
N GLY A 62 5.07 -7.71 -7.29
CA GLY A 62 4.45 -8.93 -6.81
C GLY A 62 3.00 -8.77 -6.39
N ASP A 63 2.39 -9.90 -6.12
CA ASP A 63 1.02 -10.03 -5.64
C ASP A 63 1.08 -10.42 -4.16
N TYR A 64 0.53 -9.58 -3.30
CA TYR A 64 0.52 -9.79 -1.86
C TYR A 64 -0.91 -10.02 -1.38
N SER A 65 -1.26 -11.26 -1.06
CA SER A 65 -2.65 -11.66 -0.78
C SER A 65 -3.13 -11.27 0.63
N SER A 66 -2.19 -10.92 1.52
CA SER A 66 -2.43 -10.55 2.91
C SER A 66 -1.40 -9.53 3.40
N HIS A 67 -1.79 -8.68 4.35
CA HIS A 67 -0.88 -7.70 4.97
C HIS A 67 0.32 -8.32 5.70
N VAL A 68 0.20 -9.60 6.07
CA VAL A 68 1.30 -10.37 6.66
C VAL A 68 2.44 -10.59 5.66
N GLU A 69 2.15 -10.62 4.36
CA GLU A 69 3.17 -10.90 3.33
C GLU A 69 4.15 -9.73 3.13
N TRP A 70 3.73 -8.49 3.41
CA TRP A 70 4.65 -7.35 3.53
C TRP A 70 5.08 -7.09 4.99
N GLN A 71 4.93 -8.10 5.85
CA GLN A 71 5.38 -8.13 7.25
C GLN A 71 4.70 -7.08 8.15
N ALA A 72 3.50 -6.64 7.80
CA ALA A 72 2.73 -5.77 8.67
C ALA A 72 2.06 -6.53 9.82
N GLN A 73 1.97 -5.87 10.99
CA GLN A 73 1.29 -6.43 12.17
C GLN A 73 -0.22 -6.21 12.12
N ASN A 74 -0.66 -5.27 11.30
CA ASN A 74 -2.04 -4.88 11.11
C ASN A 74 -2.18 -4.26 9.69
N PRO A 75 -3.39 -4.19 9.13
CA PRO A 75 -3.59 -3.69 7.76
C PRO A 75 -3.65 -2.16 7.66
N ASN A 76 -3.36 -1.41 8.72
CA ASN A 76 -3.53 0.04 8.72
C ASN A 76 -2.43 0.72 7.89
N ILE A 77 -2.77 1.21 6.71
CA ILE A 77 -1.88 2.02 5.86
C ILE A 77 -2.57 3.35 5.57
N GLN A 78 -1.85 4.46 5.78
CA GLN A 78 -2.41 5.81 5.66
C GLN A 78 -1.66 6.72 4.68
N SER A 79 -0.41 6.40 4.34
CA SER A 79 0.31 7.08 3.27
C SER A 79 1.26 6.14 2.54
N ILE A 80 1.59 6.50 1.31
CA ILE A 80 2.37 5.66 0.39
C ILE A 80 3.29 6.54 -0.44
N ARG A 81 4.55 6.13 -0.59
CA ARG A 81 5.54 6.84 -1.40
C ARG A 81 6.26 5.90 -2.34
N ARG A 82 6.48 6.31 -3.58
CA ARG A 82 7.30 5.57 -4.53
C ARG A 82 8.77 5.66 -4.11
N VAL A 83 9.49 4.55 -4.22
CA VAL A 83 10.95 4.58 -4.05
C VAL A 83 11.56 5.11 -5.36
N VAL A 84 12.23 6.26 -5.27
CA VAL A 84 12.91 6.90 -6.40
C VAL A 84 14.42 6.62 -6.26
N ASN A 85 15.05 6.14 -7.34
CA ASN A 85 16.44 5.64 -7.42
C ASN A 85 16.64 4.17 -6.97
N TYR A 86 16.16 3.22 -7.77
CA TYR A 86 16.77 1.89 -7.84
C TYR A 86 18.05 2.03 -8.66
N PHE A 87 19.20 1.67 -8.08
CA PHE A 87 20.52 1.77 -8.71
C PHE A 87 20.62 0.93 -10.00
#